data_AF-A0A7S3QEJ1-F1
#
_entry.id   AF-A0A7S3QEJ1-F1
#
_cell.length_a   1.000
_cell.length_b   1.000
_cell.length_c   1.000
_cell.angle_alpha   90.00
_cell.angle_beta   90.00
_cell.angle_gamma   90.00
#
_symmetry.space_group_name_H-M   'P 1'
#
loop_
_entity.id
_entity.type
_entity.pdbx_description
1 polymer ?
#
loop_
_entity_poly.entity_id
_entity_poly.type
_entity_poly.pdbx_seq_one_letter_code
_entity_poly.pdbx_strand_id
1 'polypeptide(L)'
;MLDGNEGVTGYARDYGFAVFGVGSTGPFTGDGGFGLDFPANGIINPTNPTPCSASDSKDYVYLKGILDFIDGMSDKLDNTKVFVEGFSQSSMYAAYFTVCFADRIAGMWQGGSALAKTYYTPVTPGFQGQCSNSDYTQYGRDCCEEHFCKDCTWWPIYPRTCQHKIISCIGTYTNDEIACGGDYYQYDAMTTEGNDARMLSFAPNTGGNNGGHEFPENGFDWLVGCLGIVDSCNTTCETRFLACMGGNVGSEKFRSCRERMGTLNGCSMGNSICAPTLNMMRQSEVPEVVNLSQGRFGTSTGVMGTAMGPKKPNCKFGSFDQENESDCKPPNNAGPATGL
;
A
#
# COMPACT_ATOMS: atom_id res chain seq x y z
N MET A 1 -4.93 3.09 -14.80
CA MET A 1 -3.91 3.26 -15.85
C MET A 1 -2.88 2.15 -15.64
N LEU A 2 -3.12 1.00 -16.27
CA LEU A 2 -2.09 -0.03 -16.46
C LEU A 2 -1.69 0.16 -17.92
N ASP A 3 -0.60 0.89 -18.18
CA ASP A 3 -0.04 0.92 -19.52
C ASP A 3 0.53 -0.47 -19.82
N GLY A 4 -0.34 -1.31 -20.39
CA GLY A 4 0.01 -2.55 -21.07
C GLY A 4 0.49 -3.70 -20.19
N ASN A 5 -0.05 -4.89 -20.44
CA ASN A 5 0.50 -6.17 -19.98
C ASN A 5 2.00 -6.38 -20.28
N GLU A 6 2.60 -5.56 -21.17
CA GLU A 6 4.03 -5.57 -21.45
C GLU A 6 4.89 -5.03 -20.30
N GLY A 7 4.39 -4.10 -19.48
CA GLY A 7 5.15 -3.54 -18.37
C GLY A 7 5.39 -4.55 -17.25
N VAL A 8 4.30 -5.12 -16.72
CA VAL A 8 4.35 -6.05 -15.57
C VAL A 8 5.08 -7.34 -15.90
N THR A 9 4.88 -7.89 -17.10
CA THR A 9 5.58 -9.11 -17.55
C THR A 9 7.08 -8.89 -17.73
N GLY A 10 7.49 -7.69 -18.16
CA GLY A 10 8.90 -7.29 -18.19
C GLY A 10 9.53 -7.30 -16.80
N TYR A 11 8.89 -6.66 -15.82
CA TYR A 11 9.35 -6.66 -14.43
C TYR A 11 9.40 -8.07 -13.82
N ALA A 12 8.35 -8.88 -14.05
CA ALA A 12 8.26 -10.24 -13.57
C ALA A 12 9.42 -11.11 -14.10
N ARG A 13 9.75 -10.97 -15.39
CA ARG A 13 10.90 -11.65 -16.00
C ARG A 13 12.22 -11.13 -15.41
N ASP A 14 12.39 -9.82 -15.36
CA ASP A 14 13.67 -9.20 -14.99
C ASP A 14 14.02 -9.49 -13.52
N TYR A 15 13.05 -9.40 -12.60
CA TYR A 15 13.26 -9.70 -11.19
C TYR A 15 13.03 -11.17 -10.82
N GLY A 16 12.37 -11.97 -11.66
CA GLY A 16 12.17 -13.41 -11.44
C GLY A 16 11.02 -13.74 -10.49
N PHE A 17 9.83 -13.18 -10.72
CA PHE A 17 8.61 -13.51 -9.98
C PHE A 17 7.44 -13.86 -10.90
N ALA A 18 6.40 -14.48 -10.34
CA ALA A 18 5.14 -14.76 -11.04
C ALA A 18 4.08 -13.72 -10.66
N VAL A 19 3.15 -13.44 -11.58
CA VAL A 19 2.09 -12.44 -11.37
C VAL A 19 0.72 -13.08 -11.56
N PHE A 20 -0.16 -12.83 -10.59
CA PHE A 20 -1.56 -13.22 -10.62
C PHE A 20 -2.42 -11.96 -10.63
N GLY A 21 -3.18 -11.75 -11.70
CA GLY A 21 -4.18 -10.70 -11.76
C GLY A 21 -5.42 -11.12 -10.97
N VAL A 22 -5.82 -10.32 -9.99
CA VAL A 22 -7.03 -10.52 -9.19
C VAL A 22 -8.04 -9.44 -9.57
N GLY A 23 -9.27 -9.83 -9.88
CA GLY A 23 -10.33 -8.90 -10.23
C GLY A 23 -11.70 -9.55 -10.12
N SER A 24 -12.74 -8.71 -10.09
CA SER A 24 -14.14 -9.15 -10.05
C SER A 24 -14.80 -8.94 -11.40
N THR A 25 -15.62 -9.90 -11.82
CA THR A 25 -16.43 -9.88 -13.06
C THR A 25 -17.93 -9.73 -12.78
N GLY A 26 -18.34 -9.68 -11.50
CA GLY A 26 -19.72 -9.70 -11.02
C GLY A 26 -20.09 -8.46 -10.23
N PRO A 27 -21.36 -8.31 -9.78
CA PRO A 27 -21.97 -7.00 -9.60
C PRO A 27 -21.17 -6.12 -8.64
N PHE A 28 -21.11 -4.82 -8.98
CA PHE A 28 -20.40 -3.75 -8.28
C PHE A 28 -21.07 -3.41 -6.93
N THR A 29 -21.18 -4.41 -6.06
CA THR A 29 -21.88 -4.35 -4.76
C THR A 29 -20.95 -4.14 -3.58
N GLY A 30 -19.63 -4.11 -3.81
CA GLY A 30 -18.66 -3.76 -2.78
C GLY A 30 -18.64 -2.27 -2.47
N ASP A 31 -18.02 -1.88 -1.37
CA ASP A 31 -18.03 -0.52 -0.85
C ASP A 31 -17.67 0.53 -1.91
N GLY A 32 -18.51 1.55 -2.04
CA GLY A 32 -18.33 2.61 -3.04
C GLY A 32 -18.62 2.19 -4.48
N GLY A 33 -19.32 1.07 -4.70
CA GLY A 33 -19.67 0.58 -6.04
C GLY A 33 -18.55 -0.23 -6.69
N PHE A 34 -17.78 -0.97 -5.90
CA PHE A 34 -16.65 -1.77 -6.39
C PHE A 34 -17.03 -3.23 -6.64
N GLY A 35 -16.27 -3.91 -7.51
CA GLY A 35 -16.49 -5.31 -7.82
C GLY A 35 -16.08 -6.25 -6.69
N LEU A 36 -15.01 -5.89 -5.95
CA LEU A 36 -14.53 -6.62 -4.77
C LEU A 36 -15.22 -6.09 -3.50
N ASP A 37 -15.56 -7.01 -2.62
CA ASP A 37 -16.35 -6.83 -1.41
C ASP A 37 -15.44 -6.64 -0.19
N PHE A 38 -15.69 -5.55 0.54
CA PHE A 38 -14.96 -5.23 1.75
C PHE A 38 -15.67 -5.82 2.97
N PRO A 39 -14.92 -6.20 4.03
CA PRO A 39 -15.45 -7.09 5.05
C PRO A 39 -16.45 -6.42 6.00
N ALA A 40 -17.32 -7.25 6.60
CA ALA A 40 -18.19 -6.89 7.73
C ALA A 40 -19.04 -5.63 7.50
N ASN A 41 -19.54 -5.42 6.27
CA ASN A 41 -20.33 -4.25 5.90
C ASN A 41 -19.61 -2.91 6.17
N GLY A 42 -18.27 -2.92 6.14
CA GLY A 42 -17.42 -1.75 6.40
C GLY A 42 -17.25 -1.40 7.89
N ILE A 43 -17.72 -2.24 8.81
CA ILE A 43 -17.65 -1.97 10.26
C ILE A 43 -16.40 -2.63 10.87
N ILE A 44 -15.32 -1.86 10.96
CA ILE A 44 -14.05 -2.28 11.58
C ILE A 44 -13.77 -1.45 12.83
N ASN A 45 -13.54 -2.12 13.96
CA ASN A 45 -13.41 -1.46 15.26
C ASN A 45 -12.60 -2.30 16.26
N PRO A 46 -12.31 -1.81 17.48
CA PRO A 46 -11.46 -2.53 18.43
C PRO A 46 -11.95 -3.94 18.80
N THR A 47 -13.27 -4.19 18.75
CA THR A 47 -13.86 -5.49 19.06
C THR A 47 -13.92 -6.43 17.86
N ASN A 48 -13.90 -5.88 16.65
CA ASN A 48 -13.83 -6.60 15.37
C ASN A 48 -12.77 -5.97 14.44
N PRO A 49 -11.48 -6.06 14.79
CA PRO A 49 -10.43 -5.32 14.07
C PRO A 49 -10.07 -5.97 12.73
N THR A 50 -10.30 -7.28 12.61
CA THR A 50 -9.88 -8.12 11.47
C THR A 50 -10.99 -9.10 11.09
N PRO A 51 -12.12 -8.63 10.52
CA PRO A 51 -13.17 -9.50 10.02
C PRO A 51 -12.70 -10.31 8.81
N CYS A 52 -12.09 -11.46 9.08
CA CYS A 52 -11.37 -12.29 8.13
C CYS A 52 -12.01 -13.66 7.97
N SER A 53 -13.29 -13.69 7.60
CA SER A 53 -14.02 -14.92 7.34
C SER A 53 -14.79 -14.89 6.02
N ALA A 54 -15.20 -16.07 5.56
CA ALA A 54 -16.05 -16.21 4.37
C ALA A 54 -17.44 -15.56 4.51
N SER A 55 -17.90 -15.31 5.73
CA SER A 55 -19.13 -14.55 5.98
C SER A 55 -18.92 -13.04 5.99
N ASP A 56 -17.67 -12.57 6.14
CA ASP A 56 -17.37 -11.14 6.18
C ASP A 56 -17.23 -10.55 4.78
N SER A 57 -16.69 -11.30 3.83
CA SER A 57 -16.53 -10.87 2.43
C SER A 57 -16.74 -12.03 1.47
N LYS A 58 -17.52 -11.81 0.41
CA LYS A 58 -17.79 -12.80 -0.64
C LYS A 58 -16.51 -13.26 -1.36
N ASP A 59 -15.49 -12.42 -1.39
CA ASP A 59 -14.26 -12.67 -2.14
C ASP A 59 -13.20 -13.42 -1.31
N TYR A 60 -13.42 -13.59 0.00
CA TYR A 60 -12.51 -14.33 0.89
C TYR A 60 -12.21 -15.75 0.38
N VAL A 61 -13.24 -16.47 -0.08
CA VAL A 61 -13.09 -17.86 -0.57
C VAL A 61 -12.30 -17.90 -1.88
N TYR A 62 -12.51 -16.92 -2.77
CA TYR A 62 -11.76 -16.81 -4.01
C TYR A 62 -10.27 -16.55 -3.74
N LEU A 63 -9.97 -15.61 -2.85
CA LEU A 63 -8.61 -15.29 -2.41
C LEU A 63 -7.91 -16.49 -1.78
N LYS A 64 -8.60 -17.21 -0.90
CA LYS A 64 -8.10 -18.47 -0.33
C LYS A 64 -7.77 -19.49 -1.42
N GLY A 65 -8.62 -19.62 -2.43
CA GLY A 65 -8.40 -20.53 -3.56
C GLY A 65 -7.14 -20.21 -4.37
N ILE A 66 -6.81 -18.92 -4.55
CA ILE A 66 -5.55 -18.50 -5.20
C ILE A 66 -4.34 -18.95 -4.37
N LEU A 67 -4.37 -18.74 -3.06
CA LEU A 67 -3.29 -19.17 -2.18
C LEU A 67 -3.16 -20.71 -2.17
N ASP A 68 -4.29 -21.43 -2.15
CA ASP A 68 -4.31 -22.90 -2.18
C ASP A 68 -3.68 -23.43 -3.49
N PHE A 69 -3.89 -22.72 -4.61
CA PHE A 69 -3.23 -23.00 -5.88
C PHE A 69 -1.71 -22.73 -5.83
N ILE A 70 -1.28 -21.62 -5.21
CA ILE A 70 0.15 -21.30 -5.03
C ILE A 70 0.85 -22.38 -4.19
N ASP A 71 0.24 -22.80 -3.08
CA ASP A 71 0.77 -23.88 -2.24
C ASP A 71 0.87 -25.21 -2.99
N GLY A 72 -0.12 -25.51 -3.83
CA GLY A 72 -0.13 -26.68 -4.72
C GLY A 72 0.96 -26.66 -5.80
N MET A 73 1.63 -25.53 -6.00
CA MET A 73 2.75 -25.34 -6.94
C MET A 73 4.05 -24.99 -6.22
N SER A 74 4.23 -25.43 -4.98
CA SER A 74 5.44 -25.18 -4.17
C SER A 74 6.74 -25.73 -4.77
N ASP A 75 6.68 -26.61 -5.78
CA ASP A 75 7.83 -27.03 -6.59
C ASP A 75 8.28 -25.98 -7.61
N LYS A 76 7.44 -24.98 -7.91
CA LYS A 76 7.65 -23.95 -8.93
C LYS A 76 7.61 -22.53 -8.36
N LEU A 77 6.84 -22.30 -7.30
CA LEU A 77 6.65 -21.01 -6.66
C LEU A 77 7.12 -21.09 -5.20
N ASP A 78 7.80 -20.03 -4.76
CA ASP A 78 8.12 -19.84 -3.35
C ASP A 78 6.86 -19.33 -2.63
N ASN A 79 6.11 -20.25 -2.03
CA ASN A 79 4.89 -19.93 -1.30
C ASN A 79 5.13 -19.20 0.04
N THR A 80 6.40 -19.01 0.44
CA THR A 80 6.76 -18.15 1.59
C THR A 80 6.93 -16.68 1.19
N LYS A 81 6.97 -16.40 -0.12
CA LYS A 81 7.18 -15.07 -0.70
C LYS A 81 5.99 -14.63 -1.57
N VAL A 82 4.80 -14.67 -0.97
CA VAL A 82 3.59 -14.14 -1.61
C VAL A 82 3.41 -12.67 -1.21
N PHE A 83 3.23 -11.80 -2.19
CA PHE A 83 3.01 -10.37 -1.98
C PHE A 83 1.76 -9.92 -2.72
N VAL A 84 1.09 -8.90 -2.18
CA VAL A 84 -0.12 -8.31 -2.79
C VAL A 84 0.13 -6.84 -3.08
N GLU A 85 -0.35 -6.35 -4.21
CA GLU A 85 -0.28 -4.93 -4.55
C GLU A 85 -1.65 -4.41 -4.94
N GLY A 86 -1.86 -3.12 -4.71
CA GLY A 86 -2.94 -2.41 -5.34
C GLY A 86 -2.71 -0.91 -5.32
N PHE A 87 -3.62 -0.21 -6.01
CA PHE A 87 -3.66 1.23 -6.06
C PHE A 87 -5.07 1.76 -5.87
N SER A 88 -5.20 2.92 -5.22
CA SER A 88 -6.48 3.49 -4.85
C SER A 88 -7.29 2.45 -4.06
N GLN A 89 -8.57 2.26 -4.37
CA GLN A 89 -9.39 1.26 -3.71
C GLN A 89 -8.84 -0.19 -3.79
N SER A 90 -8.08 -0.55 -4.83
CA SER A 90 -7.44 -1.88 -4.89
C SER A 90 -6.32 -2.03 -3.85
N SER A 91 -5.67 -0.95 -3.41
CA SER A 91 -4.67 -1.02 -2.33
C SER A 91 -5.31 -1.28 -0.96
N MET A 92 -6.53 -0.79 -0.76
CA MET A 92 -7.33 -1.13 0.43
C MET A 92 -7.63 -2.63 0.45
N TYR A 93 -8.01 -3.16 -0.71
CA TYR A 93 -8.28 -4.58 -0.84
C TYR A 93 -7.01 -5.43 -0.68
N ALA A 94 -5.85 -4.94 -1.15
CA ALA A 94 -4.56 -5.56 -0.90
C ALA A 94 -4.24 -5.65 0.60
N ALA A 95 -4.59 -4.63 1.39
CA ALA A 95 -4.48 -4.66 2.85
C ALA A 95 -5.39 -5.67 3.50
N TYR A 96 -6.66 -5.72 3.10
CA TYR A 96 -7.58 -6.73 3.55
C TYR A 96 -7.03 -8.15 3.31
N PHE A 97 -6.63 -8.44 2.07
CA PHE A 97 -6.12 -9.76 1.71
C PHE A 97 -4.87 -10.12 2.53
N THR A 98 -3.92 -9.20 2.62
CA THR A 98 -2.65 -9.45 3.32
C THR A 98 -2.84 -9.67 4.81
N VAL A 99 -3.69 -8.89 5.47
CA VAL A 99 -3.94 -9.03 6.91
C VAL A 99 -4.68 -10.34 7.21
N CYS A 100 -5.70 -10.67 6.41
CA CYS A 100 -6.51 -11.87 6.64
C CYS A 100 -5.79 -13.19 6.37
N PHE A 101 -4.73 -13.16 5.58
CA PHE A 101 -3.92 -14.33 5.25
C PHE A 101 -2.44 -14.08 5.58
N ALA A 102 -2.18 -13.36 6.68
CA ALA A 102 -0.83 -13.00 7.12
C ALA A 102 0.08 -14.22 7.41
N ASP A 103 -0.48 -15.41 7.57
CA ASP A 103 0.24 -16.68 7.68
C ASP A 103 0.75 -17.21 6.33
N ARG A 104 0.24 -16.68 5.21
CA ARG A 104 0.53 -17.13 3.83
C ARG A 104 1.00 -15.99 2.92
N ILE A 105 0.93 -14.75 3.38
CA ILE A 105 1.30 -13.55 2.61
C ILE A 105 2.37 -12.78 3.39
N ALA A 106 3.51 -12.56 2.74
CA ALA A 106 4.67 -11.91 3.34
C ALA A 106 4.52 -10.38 3.45
N GLY A 107 3.75 -9.76 2.57
CA GLY A 107 3.52 -8.32 2.65
C GLY A 107 2.73 -7.72 1.50
N MET A 108 2.58 -6.40 1.55
CA MET A 108 1.79 -5.64 0.59
C MET A 108 2.38 -4.30 0.18
N TRP A 109 2.10 -3.92 -1.07
CA TRP A 109 2.24 -2.55 -1.55
C TRP A 109 0.87 -1.87 -1.60
N GLN A 110 0.78 -0.70 -0.98
CA GLN A 110 -0.39 0.17 -1.06
C GLN A 110 -0.03 1.50 -1.72
N GLY A 111 -0.53 1.71 -2.95
CA GLY A 111 -0.36 2.98 -3.67
C GLY A 111 -1.62 3.84 -3.61
N GLY A 112 -1.47 5.14 -3.36
CA GLY A 112 -2.54 6.14 -3.50
C GLY A 112 -3.79 5.85 -2.67
N SER A 113 -3.71 5.04 -1.61
CA SER A 113 -4.70 4.90 -0.55
C SER A 113 -4.14 3.98 0.54
N ALA A 114 -4.61 4.14 1.78
CA ALA A 114 -4.20 3.39 2.96
C ALA A 114 -5.27 3.57 4.07
N LEU A 115 -5.03 3.11 5.30
CA LEU A 115 -6.01 3.13 6.39
C LEU A 115 -6.78 4.47 6.51
N ALA A 116 -8.09 4.42 6.35
CA ALA A 116 -8.98 5.50 6.75
C ALA A 116 -9.35 5.35 8.23
N LYS A 117 -9.49 6.48 8.92
CA LYS A 117 -9.87 6.51 10.34
C LYS A 117 -11.13 7.34 10.51
N THR A 118 -12.13 6.78 11.18
CA THR A 118 -13.40 7.45 11.46
C THR A 118 -13.14 8.79 12.17
N TYR A 119 -13.86 9.85 11.81
CA TYR A 119 -13.67 11.25 12.25
C TYR A 119 -12.48 12.00 11.67
N TYR A 120 -11.56 11.36 10.94
CA TYR A 120 -10.36 12.03 10.45
C TYR A 120 -10.33 12.10 8.93
N THR A 121 -9.56 13.06 8.42
CA THR A 121 -9.24 13.19 7.00
C THR A 121 -7.99 12.35 6.68
N PRO A 122 -7.90 11.72 5.49
CA PRO A 122 -8.82 11.81 4.36
C PRO A 122 -10.12 11.02 4.56
N VAL A 123 -11.23 11.59 4.09
CA VAL A 123 -12.48 10.85 3.92
C VAL A 123 -12.46 10.22 2.54
N THR A 124 -12.65 8.91 2.51
CA THR A 124 -12.64 8.15 1.27
C THR A 124 -13.86 8.51 0.41
N PRO A 125 -13.81 8.37 -0.93
CA PRO A 125 -14.86 8.88 -1.81
C PRO A 125 -16.26 8.27 -1.58
N GLY A 126 -16.31 7.04 -1.06
CA GLY A 126 -17.55 6.36 -0.68
C GLY A 126 -17.88 6.47 0.82
N PHE A 127 -17.27 7.42 1.53
CA PHE A 127 -17.46 7.65 2.97
C PHE A 127 -17.20 6.42 3.84
N GLN A 128 -16.38 5.50 3.33
CA GLN A 128 -15.99 4.29 4.04
C GLN A 128 -15.23 4.64 5.31
N GLY A 129 -15.50 3.88 6.37
CA GLY A 129 -15.03 4.20 7.71
C GLY A 129 -15.80 5.34 8.39
N GLN A 130 -16.63 6.11 7.69
CA GLN A 130 -17.55 7.09 8.29
C GLN A 130 -18.99 6.57 8.32
N CYS A 131 -19.36 5.77 7.32
CA CYS A 131 -20.65 5.08 7.22
C CYS A 131 -20.42 3.58 7.04
N SER A 132 -21.43 2.77 7.39
CA SER A 132 -21.46 1.38 6.94
C SER A 132 -21.70 1.32 5.42
N ASN A 133 -21.29 0.24 4.77
CA ASN A 133 -21.50 0.09 3.32
C ASN A 133 -22.99 0.06 2.97
N SER A 134 -23.81 -0.63 3.76
CA SER A 134 -25.27 -0.66 3.57
C SER A 134 -25.89 0.73 3.67
N ASP A 135 -25.46 1.56 4.63
CA ASP A 135 -25.98 2.91 4.79
C ASP A 135 -25.54 3.80 3.63
N TYR A 136 -24.28 3.75 3.22
CA TYR A 136 -23.83 4.51 2.04
C TYR A 136 -24.55 4.07 0.76
N THR A 137 -24.80 2.77 0.59
CA THR A 137 -25.54 2.25 -0.57
C THR A 137 -26.97 2.77 -0.62
N GLN A 138 -27.62 2.91 0.54
CA GLN A 138 -29.00 3.36 0.64
C GLN A 138 -29.13 4.90 0.59
N TYR A 139 -28.27 5.62 1.29
CA TYR A 139 -28.40 7.06 1.54
C TYR A 139 -27.36 7.92 0.80
N GLY A 140 -26.38 7.30 0.13
CA GLY A 140 -25.27 8.02 -0.49
C GLY A 140 -24.51 8.84 0.55
N ARG A 141 -24.20 10.10 0.20
CA ARG A 141 -23.45 11.02 1.08
C ARG A 141 -24.22 11.41 2.35
N ASP A 142 -25.55 11.33 2.32
CA ASP A 142 -26.41 11.72 3.45
C ASP A 142 -26.26 10.76 4.63
N CYS A 143 -25.62 9.59 4.42
CA CYS A 143 -25.28 8.67 5.49
C CYS A 143 -24.42 9.34 6.59
N CYS A 144 -23.61 10.35 6.25
CA CYS A 144 -22.78 11.04 7.24
C CYS A 144 -23.57 11.84 8.26
N GLU A 145 -24.75 12.35 7.89
CA GLU A 145 -25.58 13.16 8.78
C GLU A 145 -26.64 12.29 9.47
N GLU A 146 -27.24 11.36 8.72
CA GLU A 146 -28.39 10.57 9.19
C GLU A 146 -28.00 9.21 9.78
N HIS A 147 -26.91 8.62 9.28
CA HIS A 147 -26.52 7.23 9.53
C HIS A 147 -25.01 7.07 9.80
N PHE A 148 -24.43 8.06 10.49
CA PHE A 148 -23.00 8.03 10.83
C PHE A 148 -22.66 6.78 11.64
N CYS A 149 -21.63 6.05 11.21
CA CYS A 149 -21.23 4.80 11.82
C CYS A 149 -20.42 5.04 13.10
N LYS A 150 -21.11 5.12 14.24
CA LYS A 150 -20.49 5.28 15.57
C LYS A 150 -19.64 4.09 15.99
N ASP A 151 -19.91 2.92 15.42
CA ASP A 151 -19.18 1.69 15.69
C ASP A 151 -18.01 1.48 14.72
N CYS A 152 -17.80 2.37 13.74
CA CYS A 152 -16.66 2.33 12.85
C CYS A 152 -15.47 3.02 13.52
N THR A 153 -14.27 2.51 13.27
CA THR A 153 -13.01 3.15 13.72
C THR A 153 -12.00 3.19 12.60
N TRP A 154 -11.95 2.14 11.79
CA TRP A 154 -11.00 2.00 10.69
C TRP A 154 -11.68 1.51 9.42
N TRP A 155 -11.02 1.71 8.29
CA TRP A 155 -11.36 1.04 7.04
C TRP A 155 -10.10 0.95 6.16
N PRO A 156 -9.86 -0.14 5.41
CA PRO A 156 -10.71 -1.32 5.19
C PRO A 156 -10.55 -2.42 6.24
N ILE A 157 -9.44 -2.42 6.98
CA ILE A 157 -9.12 -3.41 8.02
C ILE A 157 -8.09 -2.81 8.97
N TYR A 158 -8.13 -3.18 10.25
CA TYR A 158 -7.06 -2.83 11.19
C TYR A 158 -5.96 -3.89 11.13
N PRO A 159 -4.67 -3.54 11.00
CA PRO A 159 -3.62 -4.49 10.62
C PRO A 159 -3.08 -5.33 11.79
N ARG A 160 -3.97 -5.89 12.60
CA ARG A 160 -3.59 -6.83 13.66
C ARG A 160 -3.24 -8.18 13.06
N THR A 161 -1.97 -8.55 13.14
CA THR A 161 -1.48 -9.86 12.72
C THR A 161 -1.16 -10.70 13.96
N CYS A 162 -1.60 -11.96 13.97
CA CYS A 162 -1.45 -12.80 15.18
C CYS A 162 0.02 -13.16 15.44
N GLN A 163 0.55 -14.17 14.73
CA GLN A 163 1.91 -14.68 14.95
C GLN A 163 2.88 -14.32 13.83
N HIS A 164 2.38 -13.96 12.65
CA HIS A 164 3.19 -13.72 11.46
C HIS A 164 3.20 -12.22 11.15
N LYS A 165 4.39 -11.63 11.20
CA LYS A 165 4.60 -10.23 10.84
C LYS A 165 4.58 -10.08 9.33
N ILE A 166 3.88 -9.04 8.86
CA ILE A 166 3.82 -8.69 7.44
C ILE A 166 4.65 -7.44 7.15
N ILE A 167 5.07 -7.30 5.90
CA ILE A 167 5.68 -6.08 5.36
C ILE A 167 4.58 -5.18 4.78
N SER A 168 4.59 -3.90 5.10
CA SER A 168 3.65 -2.90 4.58
C SER A 168 4.42 -1.77 3.91
N CYS A 169 4.44 -1.77 2.59
CA CYS A 169 4.99 -0.68 1.79
C CYS A 169 3.87 0.25 1.34
N ILE A 170 3.95 1.53 1.71
CA ILE A 170 2.88 2.50 1.50
C ILE A 170 3.46 3.68 0.72
N GLY A 171 2.87 3.99 -0.44
CA GLY A 171 3.31 5.05 -1.34
C GLY A 171 2.19 6.01 -1.67
N THR A 172 2.33 7.31 -1.37
CA THR A 172 1.29 8.32 -1.66
C THR A 172 1.92 9.68 -1.94
N TYR A 173 1.29 10.48 -2.81
CA TYR A 173 1.71 11.87 -3.01
C TYR A 173 1.11 12.80 -1.97
N THR A 174 1.85 13.83 -1.56
CA THR A 174 1.42 14.77 -0.53
C THR A 174 0.31 15.73 -0.97
N ASN A 175 0.14 15.88 -2.28
CA ASN A 175 -0.98 16.60 -2.88
C ASN A 175 -2.11 15.68 -3.38
N ASP A 176 -2.10 14.39 -3.03
CA ASP A 176 -3.24 13.50 -3.23
C ASP A 176 -4.38 13.90 -2.26
N GLU A 177 -5.45 14.46 -2.82
CA GLU A 177 -6.61 14.95 -2.07
C GLU A 177 -7.55 13.82 -1.61
N ILE A 178 -7.27 12.57 -1.99
CA ILE A 178 -8.06 11.39 -1.62
C ILE A 178 -7.35 10.55 -0.56
N ALA A 179 -6.02 10.42 -0.64
CA ALA A 179 -5.31 9.39 0.11
C ALA A 179 -4.21 9.89 1.04
N CYS A 180 -3.67 11.09 0.82
CA CYS A 180 -2.64 11.62 1.72
C CYS A 180 -3.18 11.58 3.14
N GLY A 181 -2.36 11.17 4.11
CA GLY A 181 -2.72 11.07 5.51
C GLY A 181 -3.14 9.67 5.93
N GLY A 182 -3.88 8.95 5.07
CA GLY A 182 -4.15 7.54 5.30
C GLY A 182 -2.88 6.70 5.38
N ASP A 183 -1.84 7.12 4.65
CA ASP A 183 -0.51 6.50 4.67
C ASP A 183 0.13 6.50 6.05
N TYR A 184 0.02 7.62 6.77
CA TYR A 184 0.49 7.73 8.14
C TYR A 184 -0.34 6.89 9.12
N TYR A 185 -1.68 6.90 9.00
CA TYR A 185 -2.53 6.06 9.87
C TYR A 185 -2.22 4.57 9.71
N GLN A 186 -2.02 4.11 8.47
CA GLN A 186 -1.62 2.73 8.20
C GLN A 186 -0.23 2.43 8.77
N TYR A 187 0.75 3.33 8.56
CA TYR A 187 2.09 3.16 9.10
C TYR A 187 2.09 3.03 10.63
N ASP A 188 1.35 3.90 11.31
CA ASP A 188 1.25 3.94 12.77
C ASP A 188 0.57 2.67 13.32
N ALA A 189 -0.56 2.27 12.74
CA ALA A 189 -1.27 1.05 13.11
C ALA A 189 -0.41 -0.20 12.89
N MET A 190 0.26 -0.31 11.73
CA MET A 190 1.18 -1.41 11.43
C MET A 190 2.35 -1.48 12.42
N THR A 191 2.95 -0.33 12.73
CA THR A 191 4.07 -0.25 13.67
C THR A 191 3.62 -0.65 15.07
N THR A 192 2.44 -0.21 15.50
CA THR A 192 1.84 -0.53 16.80
C THR A 192 1.61 -2.02 16.97
N GLU A 193 1.12 -2.69 15.93
CA GLU A 193 0.93 -4.15 15.90
C GLU A 193 2.23 -4.93 15.63
N GLY A 194 3.39 -4.25 15.55
CA GLY A 194 4.71 -4.86 15.47
C GLY A 194 5.11 -5.38 14.09
N ASN A 195 4.39 -4.99 13.03
CA ASN A 195 4.67 -5.30 11.64
C ASN A 195 5.84 -4.45 11.07
N ASP A 196 6.32 -4.76 9.87
CA ASP A 196 7.37 -4.00 9.18
C ASP A 196 6.72 -2.96 8.25
N ALA A 197 6.38 -1.80 8.82
CA ALA A 197 5.83 -0.66 8.10
C ALA A 197 6.93 0.20 7.44
N ARG A 198 6.70 0.55 6.17
CA ARG A 198 7.59 1.33 5.31
C ARG A 198 6.74 2.35 4.54
N MET A 199 6.78 3.62 4.97
CA MET A 199 5.98 4.70 4.38
C MET A 199 6.87 5.60 3.52
N LEU A 200 6.40 5.89 2.31
CA LEU A 200 7.04 6.70 1.31
C LEU A 200 6.04 7.77 0.84
N SER A 201 6.25 9.02 1.24
CA SER A 201 5.39 10.13 0.82
C SER A 201 6.15 11.05 -0.13
N PHE A 202 5.57 11.31 -1.30
CA PHE A 202 6.21 11.99 -2.42
C PHE A 202 5.64 13.39 -2.59
N ALA A 203 6.49 14.40 -2.77
CA ALA A 203 6.02 15.74 -3.12
C ALA A 203 5.99 15.90 -4.65
N PRO A 204 5.01 16.64 -5.20
CA PRO A 204 5.04 17.06 -6.60
C PRO A 204 6.36 17.71 -6.96
N ASN A 205 6.87 17.43 -8.16
CA ASN A 205 8.10 18.03 -8.62
C ASN A 205 7.95 18.73 -9.97
N THR A 206 8.62 19.88 -10.11
CA THR A 206 8.63 20.64 -11.37
C THR A 206 9.50 19.92 -12.38
N GLY A 207 8.91 19.44 -13.48
CA GLY A 207 9.62 18.74 -14.56
C GLY A 207 9.59 17.21 -14.47
N GLY A 208 8.83 16.64 -13.54
CA GLY A 208 8.50 15.21 -13.47
C GLY A 208 7.00 15.01 -13.21
N ASN A 209 6.63 14.17 -12.25
CA ASN A 209 5.23 13.90 -11.90
C ASN A 209 4.64 15.04 -11.05
N ASN A 210 3.46 15.52 -11.43
CA ASN A 210 2.71 16.55 -10.70
C ASN A 210 2.06 15.99 -9.41
N GLY A 211 2.27 14.72 -9.11
CA GLY A 211 1.66 13.97 -8.02
C GLY A 211 0.16 13.81 -8.18
N GLY A 212 -0.56 13.97 -7.08
CA GLY A 212 -2.00 13.73 -7.00
C GLY A 212 -2.30 12.24 -6.81
N HIS A 213 -3.46 11.81 -7.30
CA HIS A 213 -3.91 10.42 -7.15
C HIS A 213 -3.30 9.51 -8.23
N GLU A 214 -1.97 9.37 -8.18
CA GLU A 214 -1.18 8.61 -9.14
C GLU A 214 -0.16 7.69 -8.46
N PHE A 215 0.34 6.70 -9.22
CA PHE A 215 1.49 5.89 -8.78
C PHE A 215 2.77 6.74 -8.80
N PRO A 216 3.74 6.48 -7.89
CA PRO A 216 5.07 7.05 -8.01
C PRO A 216 5.76 6.63 -9.32
N GLU A 217 6.66 7.48 -9.80
CA GLU A 217 7.44 7.20 -11.00
C GLU A 217 8.29 5.94 -10.82
N ASN A 218 8.30 5.07 -11.84
CA ASN A 218 8.88 3.72 -11.77
C ASN A 218 8.30 2.87 -10.60
N GLY A 219 6.98 2.93 -10.41
CA GLY A 219 6.27 2.30 -9.28
C GLY A 219 6.57 0.81 -9.04
N PHE A 220 6.79 0.00 -10.07
CA PHE A 220 7.16 -1.41 -9.89
C PHE A 220 8.55 -1.60 -9.28
N ASP A 221 9.50 -0.71 -9.58
CA ASP A 221 10.82 -0.73 -8.97
C ASP A 221 10.73 -0.31 -7.48
N TRP A 222 9.83 0.64 -7.15
CA TRP A 222 9.49 0.95 -5.76
C TRP A 222 8.85 -0.22 -5.04
N LEU A 223 7.91 -0.92 -5.68
CA LEU A 223 7.24 -2.10 -5.13
C LEU A 223 8.24 -3.21 -4.83
N VAL A 224 9.05 -3.61 -5.81
CA VAL A 224 10.04 -4.68 -5.68
C VAL A 224 11.11 -4.32 -4.65
N GLY A 225 11.66 -3.10 -4.76
CA GLY A 225 12.67 -2.57 -3.85
C GLY A 225 12.15 -2.43 -2.42
N CYS A 226 10.95 -1.90 -2.25
CA CYS A 226 10.36 -1.69 -0.93
C CYS A 226 9.97 -3.02 -0.29
N LEU A 227 9.31 -3.94 -0.99
CA LEU A 227 8.86 -5.21 -0.37
C LEU A 227 9.99 -6.20 -0.13
N GLY A 228 11.08 -6.11 -0.92
CA GLY A 228 12.14 -7.10 -0.88
C GLY A 228 11.70 -8.41 -1.53
N ILE A 229 10.97 -8.33 -2.65
CA ILE A 229 10.53 -9.49 -3.42
C ILE A 229 11.73 -10.38 -3.78
N VAL A 230 12.83 -9.72 -4.18
CA VAL A 230 14.14 -10.34 -4.36
C VAL A 230 15.20 -9.59 -3.57
N ASP A 231 16.39 -10.17 -3.47
CA ASP A 231 17.49 -9.59 -2.72
C ASP A 231 17.85 -8.20 -3.25
N SER A 232 18.15 -7.30 -2.32
CA SER A 232 18.52 -5.93 -2.62
C SER A 232 19.91 -5.89 -3.25
N CYS A 233 20.11 -4.95 -4.17
CA CYS A 233 21.40 -4.78 -4.84
C CYS A 233 22.52 -4.52 -3.84
N ASN A 234 23.64 -5.21 -4.05
CA ASN A 234 24.87 -4.97 -3.29
C ASN A 234 25.51 -3.62 -3.66
N THR A 235 26.49 -3.19 -2.87
CA THR A 235 27.20 -1.91 -3.07
C THR A 235 27.88 -1.79 -4.44
N THR A 236 28.36 -2.91 -5.02
CA THR A 236 28.97 -2.89 -6.36
C THR A 236 27.93 -2.54 -7.42
N CYS A 237 26.76 -3.19 -7.40
CA CYS A 237 25.67 -2.87 -8.31
C CYS A 237 25.20 -1.43 -8.12
N GLU A 238 24.92 -1.03 -6.88
CA GLU A 238 24.47 0.33 -6.57
C GLU A 238 25.43 1.38 -7.14
N THR A 239 26.75 1.21 -6.93
CA THR A 239 27.77 2.11 -7.48
C THR A 239 27.71 2.19 -9.02
N ARG A 240 27.52 1.06 -9.70
CA ARG A 240 27.43 1.02 -11.17
C ARG A 240 26.14 1.63 -11.69
N PHE A 241 25.04 1.40 -11.00
CA PHE A 241 23.75 2.00 -11.32
C PHE A 241 23.80 3.52 -11.16
N LEU A 242 24.33 4.03 -10.04
CA LEU A 242 24.49 5.47 -9.81
C LEU A 242 25.44 6.11 -10.84
N ALA A 243 26.50 5.40 -11.25
CA ALA A 243 27.35 5.84 -12.35
C ALA A 243 26.59 5.90 -13.70
N CYS A 244 25.66 4.97 -13.95
CA CYS A 244 24.79 5.04 -15.12
C CYS A 244 23.87 6.27 -15.08
N MET A 245 23.32 6.59 -13.90
CA MET A 245 22.48 7.78 -13.69
C MET A 245 23.22 9.08 -14.00
N GLY A 246 24.54 9.12 -13.73
CA GLY A 246 25.38 10.27 -14.03
C GLY A 246 25.04 11.49 -13.18
N GLY A 247 24.51 11.28 -11.96
CA GLY A 247 24.10 12.35 -11.04
C GLY A 247 22.74 13.01 -11.33
N ASN A 248 21.97 12.47 -12.29
CA ASN A 248 20.63 12.99 -12.60
C ASN A 248 19.57 12.25 -11.79
N VAL A 249 18.63 13.00 -11.22
CA VAL A 249 17.36 12.47 -10.73
C VAL A 249 16.33 12.61 -11.85
N GLY A 250 15.60 11.54 -12.16
CA GLY A 250 14.55 11.56 -13.18
C GLY A 250 14.15 10.18 -13.66
N SER A 251 12.85 10.01 -13.90
CA SER A 251 12.24 8.70 -14.14
C SER A 251 12.69 8.02 -15.43
N GLU A 252 12.83 8.78 -16.52
CA GLU A 252 13.29 8.24 -17.82
C GLU A 252 14.72 7.72 -17.73
N LYS A 253 15.61 8.49 -17.10
CA LYS A 253 17.01 8.11 -16.95
C LYS A 253 17.13 6.89 -16.04
N PHE A 254 16.34 6.84 -14.96
CA PHE A 254 16.26 5.69 -14.08
C PHE A 254 15.87 4.43 -14.84
N ARG A 255 14.77 4.47 -15.59
CA ARG A 255 14.30 3.36 -16.43
C ARG A 255 15.38 2.87 -17.40
N SER A 256 16.07 3.79 -18.08
CA SER A 256 17.17 3.45 -19.00
C SER A 256 18.34 2.73 -18.33
N CYS A 257 18.62 3.07 -17.06
CA CYS A 257 19.66 2.42 -16.28
C CYS A 257 19.18 1.08 -15.69
N ARG A 258 17.90 0.99 -15.33
CA ARG A 258 17.24 -0.23 -14.85
C ARG A 258 17.26 -1.32 -15.91
N GLU A 259 16.89 -0.99 -17.14
CA GLU A 259 16.95 -1.91 -18.29
C GLU A 259 18.36 -2.46 -18.56
N ARG A 260 19.40 -1.71 -18.16
CA ARG A 260 20.80 -2.12 -18.30
C ARG A 260 21.33 -2.92 -17.12
N MET A 261 20.58 -3.06 -16.02
CA MET A 261 21.06 -3.69 -14.79
C MET A 261 21.61 -5.10 -15.04
N GLY A 262 21.00 -5.90 -15.91
CA GLY A 262 21.51 -7.25 -16.26
C GLY A 262 22.91 -7.28 -16.89
N THR A 263 23.43 -6.13 -17.35
CA THR A 263 24.78 -5.96 -17.90
C THR A 263 25.72 -5.19 -16.97
N LEU A 264 25.20 -4.59 -15.90
CA LEU A 264 25.99 -3.87 -14.91
C LEU A 264 26.63 -4.85 -13.93
N ASN A 265 27.92 -4.67 -13.68
CA ASN A 265 28.67 -5.52 -12.76
C ASN A 265 28.02 -5.53 -11.37
N GLY A 266 27.75 -6.74 -10.86
CA GLY A 266 27.22 -6.98 -9.52
C GLY A 266 25.70 -6.91 -9.41
N CYS A 267 24.98 -6.58 -10.49
CA CYS A 267 23.52 -6.40 -10.48
C CYS A 267 22.73 -7.66 -10.88
N SER A 268 23.36 -8.61 -11.58
CA SER A 268 22.70 -9.84 -12.03
C SER A 268 22.70 -10.91 -10.93
N MET A 269 21.57 -11.61 -10.79
CA MET A 269 21.32 -12.72 -9.86
C MET A 269 20.85 -13.93 -10.67
N GLY A 270 21.79 -14.70 -11.22
CA GLY A 270 21.46 -15.78 -12.14
C GLY A 270 20.80 -15.23 -13.41
N ASN A 271 19.52 -15.58 -13.63
CA ASN A 271 18.73 -15.14 -14.78
C ASN A 271 17.89 -13.87 -14.52
N SER A 272 18.06 -13.25 -13.35
CA SER A 272 17.30 -12.09 -12.90
C SER A 272 18.22 -10.96 -12.44
N ILE A 273 17.67 -9.82 -12.02
CA ILE A 273 18.39 -8.69 -11.42
C ILE A 273 18.01 -8.51 -9.96
N CYS A 274 18.89 -7.89 -9.18
CA CYS A 274 18.63 -7.51 -7.79
C CYS A 274 17.62 -6.36 -7.68
N ALA A 275 16.90 -6.29 -6.56
CA ALA A 275 15.95 -5.23 -6.25
C ALA A 275 16.70 -3.91 -5.96
N PRO A 276 16.25 -2.76 -6.49
CA PRO A 276 16.91 -1.48 -6.25
C PRO A 276 16.94 -1.13 -4.75
N THR A 277 18.04 -0.54 -4.30
CA THR A 277 18.13 0.00 -2.94
C THR A 277 17.38 1.32 -2.84
N LEU A 278 17.10 1.79 -1.61
CA LEU A 278 16.50 3.11 -1.40
C LEU A 278 17.35 4.24 -2.04
N ASN A 279 18.67 4.11 -2.03
CA ASN A 279 19.57 5.09 -2.63
C ASN A 279 19.46 5.13 -4.15
N MET A 280 19.31 3.96 -4.79
CA MET A 280 19.00 3.86 -6.22
C MET A 280 17.62 4.45 -6.50
N MET A 281 16.60 4.09 -5.72
CA MET A 281 15.21 4.55 -5.93
C MET A 281 15.05 6.06 -5.82
N ARG A 282 15.82 6.72 -4.94
CA ARG A 282 15.88 8.19 -4.86
C ARG A 282 16.33 8.87 -6.16
N GLN A 283 16.94 8.14 -7.10
CA GLN A 283 17.28 8.67 -8.42
C GLN A 283 16.10 8.61 -9.40
N SER A 284 15.09 7.77 -9.14
CA SER A 284 13.81 7.81 -9.87
C SER A 284 13.03 9.04 -9.44
N GLU A 285 12.79 9.12 -8.14
CA GLU A 285 11.97 10.13 -7.50
C GLU A 285 12.39 10.25 -6.03
N VAL A 286 12.42 11.45 -5.46
CA VAL A 286 12.85 11.65 -4.06
C VAL A 286 11.62 11.79 -3.17
N PRO A 287 11.32 10.81 -2.28
CA PRO A 287 10.26 10.98 -1.30
C PRO A 287 10.60 12.13 -0.34
N GLU A 288 9.62 12.97 -0.02
CA GLU A 288 9.73 13.98 1.03
C GLU A 288 9.84 13.32 2.41
N VAL A 289 9.10 12.22 2.61
CA VAL A 289 9.07 11.46 3.85
C VAL A 289 9.36 9.99 3.57
N VAL A 290 10.30 9.45 4.34
CA VAL A 290 10.58 8.01 4.42
C VAL A 290 10.56 7.61 5.89
N ASN A 291 9.56 6.84 6.30
CA ASN A 291 9.50 6.23 7.63
C ASN A 291 9.70 4.72 7.50
N LEU A 292 10.70 4.17 8.21
CA LEU A 292 11.02 2.74 8.20
C LEU A 292 11.00 2.22 9.64
N SER A 293 9.92 1.56 10.02
CA SER A 293 9.68 1.10 11.40
C SER A 293 10.77 0.17 11.94
N GLN A 294 11.39 -0.62 11.06
CA GLN A 294 12.46 -1.55 11.40
C GLN A 294 13.83 -1.16 10.82
N GLY A 295 13.97 0.06 10.28
CA GLY A 295 15.20 0.50 9.61
C GLY A 295 15.56 -0.37 8.40
N ARG A 296 14.55 -0.81 7.64
CA ARG A 296 14.66 -1.71 6.50
C ARG A 296 14.03 -1.13 5.24
N PHE A 297 14.69 -1.33 4.10
CA PHE A 297 14.11 -1.12 2.78
C PHE A 297 14.52 -2.30 1.89
N GLY A 298 13.55 -3.05 1.40
CA GLY A 298 13.78 -4.36 0.82
C GLY A 298 14.38 -5.34 1.83
N THR A 299 15.50 -5.93 1.47
CA THR A 299 16.30 -6.83 2.33
C THR A 299 17.43 -6.10 3.05
N SER A 300 17.70 -4.83 2.69
CA SER A 300 18.73 -4.01 3.33
C SER A 300 18.32 -3.59 4.74
N THR A 301 19.25 -3.71 5.69
CA THR A 301 19.08 -3.34 7.10
C THR A 301 19.91 -2.12 7.49
N GLY A 302 19.56 -1.44 8.58
CA GLY A 302 20.28 -0.24 9.02
C GLY A 302 20.06 0.96 8.10
N VAL A 303 18.98 0.91 7.31
CA VAL A 303 18.59 1.99 6.40
C VAL A 303 17.94 3.09 7.20
N MET A 304 18.48 4.31 7.09
CA MET A 304 17.92 5.49 7.75
C MET A 304 16.78 6.08 6.91
N GLY A 305 15.65 6.36 7.56
CA GLY A 305 14.57 7.17 7.01
C GLY A 305 14.93 8.67 6.96
N THR A 306 13.92 9.52 6.78
CA THR A 306 14.11 10.98 6.72
C THR A 306 14.46 11.60 8.08
N ALA A 307 14.05 11.00 9.19
CA ALA A 307 14.27 11.53 10.54
C ALA A 307 14.39 10.41 11.61
N MET A 308 14.82 10.80 12.81
CA MET A 308 14.69 9.96 14.00
C MET A 308 13.22 9.95 14.45
N GLY A 309 12.51 8.87 14.12
CA GLY A 309 11.09 8.71 14.45
C GLY A 309 10.14 9.01 13.27
N PRO A 310 8.86 8.63 13.40
CA PRO A 310 7.91 8.74 12.31
C PRO A 310 7.51 10.19 12.06
N LYS A 311 7.66 10.64 10.82
CA LYS A 311 7.24 11.98 10.37
C LYS A 311 5.89 11.89 9.65
N LYS A 312 4.97 12.79 9.99
CA LYS A 312 3.70 12.97 9.27
C LYS A 312 3.97 13.65 7.91
N PRO A 313 3.34 13.21 6.79
CA PRO A 313 3.49 13.88 5.49
C PRO A 313 2.80 15.25 5.48
N ASN A 314 3.26 16.15 4.61
CA ASN A 314 2.68 17.49 4.50
C ASN A 314 1.46 17.48 3.55
N CYS A 315 0.35 16.94 4.02
CA CYS A 315 -0.88 16.84 3.24
C CYS A 315 -1.63 18.17 3.12
N LYS A 316 -2.35 18.36 2.00
CA LYS A 316 -3.13 19.59 1.74
C LYS A 316 -4.31 19.80 2.71
N PHE A 317 -4.86 18.76 3.33
CA PHE A 317 -6.12 18.84 4.09
C PHE A 317 -5.98 19.39 5.52
N GLY A 318 -4.80 19.85 5.92
CA GLY A 318 -4.56 20.44 7.23
C GLY A 318 -3.80 19.50 8.17
N SER A 319 -4.11 19.57 9.47
CA SER A 319 -3.38 18.80 10.49
C SER A 319 -4.04 17.46 10.79
N PHE A 320 -3.23 16.45 11.09
CA PHE A 320 -3.67 15.10 11.49
C PHE A 320 -4.48 15.05 12.80
N ASP A 321 -4.47 16.13 13.56
CA ASP A 321 -5.16 16.22 14.85
C ASP A 321 -6.53 16.92 14.72
N GLN A 322 -6.88 17.39 13.51
CA GLN A 322 -8.19 17.97 13.22
C GLN A 322 -9.19 16.85 12.89
N GLU A 323 -10.31 16.84 13.61
CA GLU A 323 -11.50 16.09 13.20
C GLU A 323 -12.03 16.69 11.89
N ASN A 324 -12.54 15.83 11.00
CA ASN A 324 -13.10 16.28 9.74
C ASN A 324 -14.43 16.98 9.98
N GLU A 325 -14.40 18.31 10.08
CA GLU A 325 -15.60 19.14 10.22
C GLU A 325 -16.25 19.49 8.87
N SER A 326 -15.58 19.25 7.73
CA SER A 326 -16.00 19.76 6.42
C SER A 326 -16.75 18.77 5.54
N ASP A 327 -16.28 17.52 5.44
CA ASP A 327 -16.80 16.59 4.42
C ASP A 327 -17.81 15.59 4.97
N CYS A 328 -17.71 15.23 6.24
CA CYS A 328 -18.64 14.34 6.93
C CYS A 328 -18.86 14.87 8.35
N LYS A 329 -20.01 15.49 8.63
CA LYS A 329 -20.31 16.08 9.94
C LYS A 329 -20.90 15.03 10.86
N PRO A 330 -20.13 14.43 11.78
CA PRO A 330 -20.71 13.52 12.75
C PRO A 330 -21.77 14.25 13.59
N PRO A 331 -22.81 13.55 14.06
CA PRO A 331 -23.77 14.14 14.99
C PRO A 331 -23.06 14.70 16.22
N ASN A 332 -23.50 15.83 16.77
CA ASN A 332 -22.87 16.57 17.91
C ASN A 332 -22.54 15.74 19.17
N ASN A 333 -23.02 14.49 19.28
CA ASN A 333 -22.81 13.57 20.41
C ASN A 333 -21.99 12.33 20.04
N ALA A 334 -21.48 12.25 18.81
CA ALA A 334 -20.66 11.14 18.34
C ALA A 334 -19.20 11.55 18.56
N GLY A 335 -18.66 11.32 19.76
CA GLY A 335 -17.23 11.52 20.01
C GLY A 335 -16.40 10.39 19.38
N PRO A 336 -15.09 10.60 19.16
CA PRO A 336 -14.21 9.55 18.66
C PRO A 336 -14.31 8.30 19.53
N ALA A 337 -14.35 7.12 18.90
CA ALA A 337 -14.29 5.86 19.61
C ALA A 337 -13.02 5.84 20.48
N THR A 338 -13.20 5.84 21.80
CA THR A 338 -12.09 5.77 22.75
C THR A 338 -11.67 4.32 22.88
N GLY A 339 -10.50 3.97 22.34
CA GLY A 339 -9.90 2.66 22.57
C GLY A 339 -8.95 2.20 21.47
N LEU A 340 -7.70 1.97 21.86
CA LEU A 340 -7.04 0.66 21.84
C LEU A 340 -6.29 0.51 23.17
#